data_AF-A0A4P6JJ03-F1
#
_entry.id   AF-A0A4P6JJ03-F1
#
_cell.length_a   1.000
_cell.length_b   1.000
_cell.length_c   1.000
_cell.angle_alpha   90.00
_cell.angle_beta   90.00
_cell.angle_gamma   90.00
#
_symmetry.space_group_name_H-M   'P 1'
#
loop_
_entity.id
_entity.type
_entity.pdbx_description
1 polymer ?
#
loop_
_entity_poly.entity_id
_entity_poly.type
_entity_poly.pdbx_seq_one_letter_code
_entity_poly.pdbx_strand_id
1 'polypeptide(L)'
;MGKVQPQKKGIASHVILCPCCGKRRNIQTQTRLLAVQQVFSNTWICQGDWAVSAARTGRLQWACEECLKAGRAIEGQPWNQTFCDYEPYLAYFDRTVTCQDCLNPFVFQAREQLYWYERLKFYVQSFPKHCLSCRRKRRAKRRAMQALQKESSQLDPQDPFQLLHMASLCLEAGYLSKASEYIARARNRARERGELEKLAVQIDILQQQIQSEITSDVGGYNSLI
;
A
#
# COMPACT_ATOMS: atom_id res chain seq x y z
N MET A 1 -31.24 27.46 50.52
CA MET A 1 -31.68 26.13 50.04
C MET A 1 -32.02 26.22 48.54
N GLY A 2 -31.02 26.11 47.67
CA GLY A 2 -31.21 26.13 46.22
C GLY A 2 -31.52 24.72 45.73
N LYS A 3 -32.71 24.52 45.13
CA LYS A 3 -33.10 23.26 44.53
C LYS A 3 -32.24 23.00 43.29
N VAL A 4 -31.32 22.04 43.39
CA VAL A 4 -30.58 21.50 42.24
C VAL A 4 -31.59 20.74 41.37
N GLN A 5 -31.88 21.26 40.18
CA GLN A 5 -32.67 20.54 39.19
C GLN A 5 -31.87 19.35 38.64
N PRO A 6 -32.49 18.18 38.46
CA PRO A 6 -31.79 17.00 37.96
C PRO A 6 -31.46 17.20 36.48
N GLN A 7 -30.16 17.11 36.15
CA GLN A 7 -29.69 17.11 34.77
C GLN A 7 -30.31 15.92 34.01
N LYS A 8 -31.08 16.23 32.96
CA LYS A 8 -31.61 15.24 32.01
C LYS A 8 -30.42 14.57 31.30
N LYS A 9 -30.04 13.36 31.72
CA LYS A 9 -29.06 12.52 31.02
C LYS A 9 -29.64 12.11 29.66
N GLY A 10 -29.15 12.76 28.61
CA GLY A 10 -29.61 12.55 27.24
C GLY A 10 -29.28 11.15 26.71
N ILE A 11 -30.28 10.52 26.12
CA ILE A 11 -30.29 9.18 25.48
C ILE A 11 -29.28 9.06 24.31
N ALA A 12 -28.67 10.16 23.87
CA ALA A 12 -27.67 10.21 22.79
C ALA A 12 -26.27 9.66 23.16
N SER A 13 -25.97 9.43 24.44
CA SER A 13 -24.62 9.06 24.90
C SER A 13 -24.20 7.63 24.54
N HIS A 14 -25.13 6.72 24.24
CA HIS A 14 -24.85 5.29 24.10
C HIS A 14 -24.77 4.80 22.65
N VAL A 15 -24.87 5.69 21.65
CA VAL A 15 -24.87 5.30 20.24
C VAL A 15 -23.53 5.62 19.59
N ILE A 16 -22.95 4.64 18.88
CA ILE A 16 -21.70 4.76 18.12
C ILE A 16 -21.88 4.28 16.68
N LEU A 17 -21.09 4.81 15.74
CA LEU A 17 -21.12 4.41 14.34
C LEU A 17 -20.07 3.32 14.10
N CYS A 18 -20.49 2.17 13.57
CA CYS A 18 -19.54 1.13 13.18
C CYS A 18 -18.82 1.54 11.89
N PRO A 19 -17.48 1.66 11.87
CA PRO A 19 -16.75 2.11 10.68
C PRO A 19 -16.68 1.03 9.58
N CYS A 20 -16.99 -0.23 9.89
CA CYS A 20 -17.06 -1.31 8.91
C CYS A 20 -18.35 -1.25 8.06
N CYS A 21 -19.52 -1.02 8.66
CA CYS A 21 -20.81 -1.08 7.95
C CYS A 21 -21.63 0.21 7.95
N GLY A 22 -21.15 1.26 8.63
CA GLY A 22 -21.85 2.55 8.74
C GLY A 22 -23.15 2.51 9.56
N LYS A 23 -23.45 1.40 10.25
CA LYS A 23 -24.66 1.31 11.08
C LYS A 23 -24.42 1.86 12.49
N ARG A 24 -25.45 2.52 13.04
CA ARG A 24 -25.49 2.97 14.43
C ARG A 24 -25.69 1.76 15.36
N ARG A 25 -24.91 1.69 16.43
CA ARG A 25 -24.91 0.60 17.42
C ARG A 25 -25.00 1.14 18.83
N ASN A 26 -25.70 0.41 19.70
CA ASN A 26 -25.69 0.68 21.13
C ASN A 26 -24.37 0.14 21.72
N ILE A 27 -23.62 1.00 22.39
CA ILE A 27 -22.34 0.67 23.00
C ILE A 27 -22.38 -0.49 23.99
N GLN A 28 -23.47 -0.64 24.73
CA GLN A 28 -23.64 -1.70 25.72
C GLN A 28 -23.71 -3.09 25.09
N THR A 29 -24.06 -3.17 23.81
CA THR A 29 -24.13 -4.42 23.05
C THR A 29 -22.80 -4.80 22.40
N GLN A 30 -21.76 -3.96 22.50
CA GLN A 30 -20.47 -4.16 21.85
C GLN A 30 -19.45 -4.70 22.87
N THR A 31 -19.61 -5.96 23.25
CA THR A 31 -18.83 -6.61 24.31
C THR A 31 -17.34 -6.53 24.03
N ARG A 32 -16.90 -6.70 22.78
CA ARG A 32 -15.46 -6.63 22.45
C ARG A 32 -14.86 -5.24 22.66
N LEU A 33 -15.59 -4.18 22.30
CA LEU A 33 -15.17 -2.79 22.49
C LEU A 33 -15.05 -2.44 23.98
N LEU A 34 -15.96 -2.95 24.81
CA LEU A 34 -15.91 -2.74 26.26
C LEU A 34 -14.81 -3.56 26.93
N ALA A 35 -14.58 -4.80 26.48
CA ALA A 35 -13.56 -5.69 27.05
C ALA A 35 -12.14 -5.13 26.87
N VAL A 36 -11.83 -4.54 25.71
CA VAL A 36 -10.46 -4.04 25.45
C VAL A 36 -10.08 -2.85 26.33
N GLN A 37 -11.07 -2.09 26.82
CA GLN A 37 -10.84 -0.95 27.69
C GLN A 37 -10.10 -1.36 28.97
N GLN A 38 -10.40 -2.54 29.50
CA GLN A 38 -9.80 -3.08 30.72
C GLN A 38 -8.38 -3.59 30.50
N VAL A 39 -8.03 -3.97 29.27
CA VAL A 39 -6.74 -4.59 28.94
C VAL A 39 -5.64 -3.55 28.72
N PHE A 40 -5.98 -2.39 28.16
CA PHE A 40 -5.00 -1.36 27.77
C PHE A 40 -4.93 -0.14 28.70
N SER A 41 -5.64 -0.17 29.83
CA SER A 41 -5.81 0.97 30.76
C SER A 41 -4.52 1.63 31.26
N ASN A 42 -3.38 0.94 31.14
CA ASN A 42 -2.08 1.36 31.68
C ASN A 42 -1.10 1.91 30.63
N THR A 43 -1.52 2.04 29.36
CA THR A 43 -0.71 2.75 28.36
C THR A 43 -1.12 4.22 28.29
N TRP A 44 -0.19 5.13 28.00
CA TRP A 44 -0.43 6.57 28.07
C TRP A 44 -1.54 7.06 27.11
N ILE A 45 -1.78 6.36 26.01
CA ILE A 45 -2.87 6.67 25.05
C ILE A 45 -4.20 6.02 25.44
N CYS A 46 -4.17 4.87 26.12
CA CYS A 46 -5.35 4.05 26.36
C CYS A 46 -5.83 4.18 27.81
N GLN A 47 -5.99 5.40 28.32
CA GLN A 47 -6.48 5.66 29.68
C GLN A 47 -8.01 5.88 29.72
N GLY A 48 -8.63 5.58 30.86
CA GLY A 48 -10.06 5.84 31.07
C GLY A 48 -10.97 5.10 30.08
N ASP A 49 -11.86 5.82 29.39
CA ASP A 49 -12.78 5.29 28.37
C ASP A 49 -12.27 5.43 26.93
N TRP A 50 -10.94 5.33 26.76
CA TRP A 50 -10.25 5.52 25.48
C TRP A 50 -10.94 4.82 24.29
N ALA A 51 -11.28 3.53 24.41
CA ALA A 51 -11.82 2.75 23.28
C ALA A 51 -13.19 3.27 22.86
N VAL A 52 -14.03 3.57 23.85
CA VAL A 52 -15.35 4.17 23.66
C VAL A 52 -15.25 5.58 23.08
N SER A 53 -14.36 6.40 23.62
CA SER A 53 -14.12 7.77 23.17
C SER A 53 -13.57 7.81 21.74
N ALA A 54 -12.60 6.96 21.42
CA ALA A 54 -12.01 6.81 20.10
C ALA A 54 -13.03 6.25 19.08
N ALA A 55 -13.91 5.32 19.49
CA ALA A 55 -15.03 4.86 18.67
C ALA A 55 -16.05 5.96 18.38
N ARG A 56 -16.42 6.76 19.39
CA ARG A 56 -17.35 7.90 19.24
C ARG A 56 -16.82 8.97 18.30
N THR A 57 -15.51 9.26 18.39
CA THR A 57 -14.85 10.26 17.53
C THR A 57 -14.48 9.72 16.15
N GLY A 58 -14.74 8.43 15.87
CA GLY A 58 -14.43 7.80 14.59
C GLY A 58 -12.94 7.54 14.35
N ARG A 59 -12.08 7.78 15.36
CA ARG A 59 -10.62 7.54 15.26
C ARG A 59 -10.28 6.07 15.37
N LEU A 60 -11.08 5.30 16.12
CA LEU A 60 -10.81 3.89 16.35
C LEU A 60 -11.22 3.02 15.16
N GLN A 61 -10.32 2.15 14.75
CA GLN A 61 -10.64 1.06 13.84
C GLN A 61 -11.20 -0.13 14.63
N TRP A 62 -12.52 -0.32 14.56
CA TRP A 62 -13.25 -1.41 15.21
C TRP A 62 -14.41 -1.90 14.33
N ALA A 63 -15.06 -3.01 14.68
CA ALA A 63 -16.24 -3.49 13.98
C ALA A 63 -17.30 -3.94 14.99
N CYS A 64 -18.57 -3.79 14.60
CA CYS A 64 -19.67 -4.25 15.45
C CYS A 64 -19.77 -5.78 15.49
N GLU A 65 -20.39 -6.30 16.54
CA GLU A 65 -20.58 -7.74 16.74
C GLU A 65 -21.19 -8.44 15.52
N GLU A 66 -22.14 -7.80 14.83
CA GLU A 66 -22.75 -8.40 13.63
C GLU A 66 -21.84 -8.36 12.40
N CYS A 67 -20.84 -7.47 12.34
CA CYS A 67 -19.83 -7.51 11.28
C CYS A 67 -18.80 -8.60 11.52
N LEU A 68 -18.41 -8.81 12.78
CA LEU A 68 -17.51 -9.90 13.17
C LEU A 68 -18.18 -11.26 12.93
N LYS A 69 -19.41 -11.46 13.45
CA LYS A 69 -20.17 -12.70 13.27
C LYS A 69 -20.45 -13.04 11.80
N ALA A 70 -20.69 -12.01 10.98
CA ALA A 70 -20.96 -12.21 9.55
C ALA A 70 -19.68 -12.35 8.70
N GLY A 71 -18.49 -12.31 9.29
CA GLY A 71 -17.22 -12.39 8.55
C GLY A 71 -16.91 -11.17 7.67
N ARG A 72 -17.64 -10.05 7.82
CA ARG A 72 -17.34 -8.78 7.12
C ARG A 72 -16.13 -8.05 7.71
N ALA A 73 -15.79 -8.37 8.95
CA ALA A 73 -14.59 -7.90 9.62
C ALA A 73 -13.91 -9.08 10.31
N ILE A 74 -12.59 -8.99 10.44
CA ILE A 74 -11.75 -9.91 11.19
C ILE A 74 -11.43 -9.24 12.52
N GLU A 75 -11.54 -9.98 13.61
CA GLU A 75 -11.16 -9.47 14.93
C GLU A 75 -9.65 -9.23 15.01
N GLY A 76 -9.25 -8.05 15.49
CA GLY A 76 -7.86 -7.72 15.75
C GLY A 76 -7.46 -8.07 17.18
N GLN A 77 -6.20 -8.44 17.37
CA GLN A 77 -5.58 -8.71 18.66
C GLN A 77 -4.55 -7.60 18.97
N PRO A 78 -4.95 -6.54 19.70
CA PRO A 78 -4.10 -5.40 20.00
C PRO A 78 -2.72 -5.71 20.60
N TRP A 79 -2.59 -6.77 21.41
CA TRP A 79 -1.32 -7.18 22.01
C TRP A 79 -0.31 -7.73 21.00
N ASN A 80 -0.77 -8.09 19.79
CA ASN A 80 0.10 -8.47 18.70
C ASN A 80 0.54 -7.28 17.85
N GLN A 81 0.08 -6.06 18.13
CA GLN A 81 0.30 -4.92 17.25
C GLN A 81 1.42 -4.02 17.75
N THR A 82 2.03 -3.29 16.83
CA THR A 82 2.98 -2.22 17.14
C THR A 82 2.29 -0.88 16.97
N PHE A 83 2.25 -0.07 18.03
CA PHE A 83 1.63 1.25 18.03
C PHE A 83 2.34 2.14 19.05
N CYS A 84 2.32 3.46 18.83
CA CYS A 84 2.98 4.42 19.71
C CYS A 84 2.08 5.63 20.00
N ASP A 85 1.63 6.30 18.95
CA ASP A 85 0.86 7.56 18.93
C ASP A 85 -0.60 7.39 18.44
N TYR A 86 -1.00 6.16 18.14
CA TYR A 86 -2.34 5.77 17.69
C TYR A 86 -2.90 4.62 18.53
N GLU A 87 -4.22 4.56 18.67
CA GLU A 87 -4.89 3.42 19.28
C GLU A 87 -4.69 2.14 18.44
N PRO A 88 -4.55 0.96 19.09
CA PRO A 88 -4.49 -0.30 18.36
C PRO A 88 -5.81 -0.58 17.63
N TYR A 89 -5.72 -1.34 16.55
CA TYR A 89 -6.89 -1.73 15.76
C TYR A 89 -7.60 -2.92 16.42
N LEU A 90 -8.91 -2.79 16.64
CA LEU A 90 -9.72 -3.85 17.26
C LEU A 90 -10.35 -4.78 16.23
N ALA A 91 -10.41 -4.36 14.97
CA ALA A 91 -10.90 -5.17 13.87
C ALA A 91 -10.32 -4.71 12.53
N TYR A 92 -10.23 -5.62 11.57
CA TYR A 92 -9.82 -5.37 10.20
C TYR A 92 -10.98 -5.60 9.24
N PHE A 93 -11.16 -4.71 8.29
CA PHE A 93 -12.18 -4.80 7.25
C PHE A 93 -11.64 -4.15 5.98
N ASP A 94 -12.15 -4.54 4.83
CA ASP A 94 -11.66 -4.04 3.54
C ASP A 94 -11.75 -2.50 3.47
N ARG A 95 -10.64 -1.88 3.05
CA ARG A 95 -10.54 -0.42 2.89
C ARG A 95 -10.12 -0.08 1.47
N THR A 96 -10.89 0.79 0.81
CA THR A 96 -10.50 1.34 -0.49
C THR A 96 -9.45 2.43 -0.30
N VAL A 97 -8.34 2.31 -1.03
CA VAL A 97 -7.22 3.25 -1.03
C VAL A 97 -6.93 3.66 -2.47
N THR A 98 -6.62 4.93 -2.70
CA THR A 98 -6.20 5.43 -4.01
C THR A 98 -4.70 5.22 -4.19
N CYS A 99 -4.28 4.58 -5.29
CA CYS A 99 -2.87 4.38 -5.58
C CYS A 99 -2.18 5.72 -5.91
N GLN A 100 -1.06 6.03 -5.27
CA GLN A 100 -0.32 7.28 -5.53
C GLN A 100 0.34 7.33 -6.92
N ASP A 101 0.65 6.19 -7.53
CA ASP A 101 1.27 6.15 -8.87
C ASP A 101 0.23 6.21 -10.00
N CYS A 102 -0.73 5.26 -10.04
CA CYS A 102 -1.68 5.15 -11.16
C CYS A 102 -3.07 5.76 -10.88
N LEU A 103 -3.27 6.34 -9.70
CA LEU A 103 -4.53 6.97 -9.26
C LEU A 103 -5.76 6.06 -9.22
N ASN A 104 -5.64 4.79 -9.61
CA ASN A 104 -6.73 3.83 -9.52
C ASN A 104 -6.99 3.40 -8.06
N PRO A 105 -8.27 3.23 -7.68
CA PRO A 105 -8.62 2.68 -6.38
C PRO A 105 -8.21 1.20 -6.29
N PHE A 106 -7.78 0.78 -5.11
CA PHE A 106 -7.52 -0.62 -4.80
C PHE A 106 -7.93 -0.94 -3.36
N VAL A 107 -8.16 -2.21 -3.06
CA VAL A 107 -8.62 -2.65 -1.74
C VAL A 107 -7.43 -3.11 -0.90
N PHE A 108 -7.23 -2.46 0.26
CA PHE A 108 -6.40 -2.97 1.34
C PHE A 108 -7.22 -3.93 2.19
N GLN A 109 -7.04 -5.22 1.93
CA GLN A 109 -7.92 -6.26 2.43
C GLN A 109 -7.77 -6.48 3.94
N ALA A 110 -8.85 -6.90 4.60
CA ALA A 110 -8.85 -7.22 6.03
C ALA A 110 -7.74 -8.22 6.42
N ARG A 111 -7.54 -9.25 5.59
CA ARG A 111 -6.48 -10.25 5.81
C ARG A 111 -5.07 -9.70 5.61
N GLU A 112 -4.90 -8.74 4.69
CA GLU A 112 -3.60 -8.07 4.46
C GLU A 112 -3.27 -7.19 5.67
N GLN A 113 -4.27 -6.47 6.20
CA GLN A 113 -4.15 -5.70 7.44
C GLN A 113 -3.74 -6.57 8.63
N LEU A 114 -4.45 -7.67 8.89
CA LEU A 114 -4.12 -8.62 9.97
C LEU A 114 -2.65 -9.08 9.85
N TYR A 115 -2.24 -9.50 8.66
CA TYR A 115 -0.86 -9.95 8.42
C TYR A 115 0.16 -8.83 8.64
N TRP A 116 -0.12 -7.60 8.20
CA TRP A 116 0.77 -6.45 8.36
C TRP A 116 1.01 -6.10 9.82
N TYR A 117 -0.07 -5.92 10.57
CA TYR A 117 0.03 -5.36 11.91
C TYR A 117 0.39 -6.41 12.95
N GLU A 118 -0.14 -7.64 12.84
CA GLU A 118 0.09 -8.65 13.88
C GLU A 118 1.28 -9.56 13.60
N ARG A 119 1.59 -9.82 12.33
CA ARG A 119 2.69 -10.72 11.94
C ARG A 119 3.94 -9.99 11.49
N LEU A 120 3.83 -9.01 10.60
CA LEU A 120 4.97 -8.20 10.17
C LEU A 120 5.34 -7.07 11.15
N LYS A 121 4.51 -6.82 12.17
CA LYS A 121 4.71 -5.78 13.19
C LYS A 121 4.88 -4.38 12.59
N PHE A 122 4.19 -4.11 11.49
CA PHE A 122 4.09 -2.74 11.01
C PHE A 122 3.31 -1.91 12.01
N TYR A 123 3.72 -0.65 12.17
CA TYR A 123 2.98 0.32 12.97
C TYR A 123 1.54 0.45 12.47
N VAL A 124 0.56 0.52 13.36
CA VAL A 124 -0.88 0.58 12.99
C VAL A 124 -1.23 1.73 12.03
N GLN A 125 -0.51 2.85 12.07
CA GLN A 125 -0.65 3.95 11.11
C GLN A 125 -0.13 3.64 9.69
N SER A 126 0.53 2.50 9.48
CA SER A 126 1.09 2.11 8.19
C SER A 126 0.01 1.59 7.26
N PHE A 127 -0.08 2.09 6.03
CA PHE A 127 -1.01 1.60 5.01
C PHE A 127 -0.34 1.55 3.63
N PRO A 128 -0.82 0.72 2.70
CA PRO A 128 -0.28 0.68 1.36
C PRO A 128 -0.59 1.98 0.63
N LYS A 129 0.46 2.66 0.15
CA LYS A 129 0.32 3.86 -0.70
C LYS A 129 0.12 3.54 -2.19
N HIS A 130 0.42 2.31 -2.58
CA HIS A 130 0.44 1.89 -3.98
C HIS A 130 -0.26 0.54 -4.13
N CYS A 131 -0.97 0.36 -5.24
CA CYS A 131 -1.58 -0.92 -5.59
C CYS A 131 -0.52 -2.00 -5.84
N LEU A 132 -0.92 -3.27 -5.90
CA LEU A 132 0.01 -4.40 -6.04
C LEU A 132 0.86 -4.32 -7.33
N SER A 133 0.26 -3.91 -8.46
CA SER A 133 0.97 -3.77 -9.73
C SER A 133 2.04 -2.67 -9.64
N CYS A 134 1.71 -1.48 -9.12
CA CYS A 134 2.68 -0.41 -8.92
C CYS A 134 3.76 -0.79 -7.89
N ARG A 135 3.43 -1.48 -6.79
CA ARG A 135 4.43 -2.03 -5.85
C ARG A 135 5.39 -3.00 -6.53
N ARG A 136 4.92 -3.81 -7.48
CA ARG A 136 5.77 -4.72 -8.27
C ARG A 136 6.68 -3.92 -9.22
N LYS A 137 6.12 -2.97 -10.00
CA LYS A 137 6.89 -2.08 -10.87
C LYS A 137 7.99 -1.32 -10.11
N ARG A 138 7.69 -0.73 -8.95
CA ARG A 138 8.69 -0.04 -8.11
C ARG A 138 9.78 -0.95 -7.55
N ARG A 139 9.48 -2.24 -7.34
CA ARG A 139 10.49 -3.23 -6.89
C ARG A 139 11.37 -3.68 -8.06
N ALA A 140 10.77 -3.94 -9.22
CA ALA A 140 11.44 -4.20 -10.48
C ALA A 140 12.43 -3.07 -10.83
N LYS A 141 11.96 -1.82 -10.89
CA LYS A 141 12.77 -0.62 -11.13
C LYS A 141 13.99 -0.53 -10.20
N ARG A 142 13.79 -0.76 -8.90
CA ARG A 142 14.89 -0.75 -7.90
C ARG A 142 15.90 -1.87 -8.12
N ARG A 143 15.43 -3.08 -8.43
CA ARG A 143 16.31 -4.22 -8.75
C ARG A 143 17.11 -3.96 -10.02
N ALA A 144 16.48 -3.43 -11.06
CA ALA A 144 17.14 -3.07 -12.31
C ALA A 144 18.23 -2.00 -12.09
N MET A 145 17.95 -0.96 -11.29
CA MET A 145 18.95 0.04 -10.92
C MET A 145 20.15 -0.57 -10.18
N GLN A 146 19.90 -1.50 -9.25
CA GLN A 146 20.97 -2.21 -8.54
C GLN A 146 21.79 -3.10 -9.46
N ALA A 147 21.15 -3.81 -10.39
CA ALA A 147 21.80 -4.64 -11.39
C ALA A 147 22.69 -3.79 -12.32
N LEU A 148 22.17 -2.68 -12.85
CA LEU A 148 22.93 -1.73 -13.66
C LEU A 148 24.21 -1.27 -12.95
N GLN A 149 24.07 -0.87 -11.68
CA GLN A 149 25.22 -0.43 -10.89
C GLN A 149 26.26 -1.54 -10.76
N LYS A 150 25.84 -2.75 -10.40
CA LYS A 150 26.72 -3.90 -10.18
C LYS A 150 27.43 -4.34 -11.47
N GLU A 151 26.70 -4.45 -12.56
CA GLU A 151 27.17 -5.04 -13.81
C GLU A 151 27.92 -4.04 -14.70
N SER A 152 27.73 -2.74 -14.49
CA SER A 152 28.41 -1.69 -15.28
C SER A 152 29.94 -1.82 -15.32
N SER A 153 30.55 -2.33 -14.25
CA SER A 153 32.00 -2.53 -14.13
C SER A 153 32.55 -3.73 -14.91
N GLN A 154 31.69 -4.69 -15.26
CA GLN A 154 32.04 -5.94 -15.93
C GLN A 154 31.63 -5.96 -17.40
N LEU A 155 30.97 -4.90 -17.85
CA LEU A 155 30.45 -4.78 -19.21
C LEU A 155 31.60 -4.78 -20.24
N ASP A 156 31.61 -5.77 -21.13
CA ASP A 156 32.40 -5.71 -22.36
C ASP A 156 31.67 -4.84 -23.40
N PRO A 157 32.19 -3.65 -23.77
CA PRO A 157 31.55 -2.77 -24.74
C PRO A 157 31.54 -3.33 -26.17
N GLN A 158 32.25 -4.43 -26.43
CA GLN A 158 32.27 -5.12 -27.72
C GLN A 158 31.25 -6.26 -27.81
N ASP A 159 30.72 -6.74 -26.68
CA ASP A 159 29.74 -7.82 -26.64
C ASP A 159 28.31 -7.29 -26.88
N PRO A 160 27.69 -7.57 -28.04
CA PRO A 160 26.35 -7.09 -28.35
C PRO A 160 25.27 -7.67 -27.42
N PHE A 161 25.45 -8.86 -26.86
CA PHE A 161 24.48 -9.49 -25.96
C PHE A 161 24.48 -8.79 -24.60
N GLN A 162 25.65 -8.47 -24.06
CA GLN A 162 25.76 -7.69 -22.82
C GLN A 162 25.20 -6.28 -23.01
N LEU A 163 25.50 -5.63 -24.14
CA LEU A 163 24.91 -4.32 -24.45
C LEU A 163 23.37 -4.38 -24.50
N LEU A 164 22.80 -5.42 -25.11
CA LEU A 164 21.34 -5.58 -25.15
C LEU A 164 20.75 -5.91 -23.79
N HIS A 165 21.46 -6.67 -22.95
CA HIS A 165 21.08 -6.90 -21.56
C HIS A 165 21.02 -5.57 -20.77
N MET A 166 22.05 -4.73 -20.90
CA MET A 166 22.08 -3.41 -20.28
C MET A 166 20.95 -2.50 -20.78
N ALA A 167 20.56 -2.60 -22.05
CA ALA A 167 19.38 -1.90 -22.56
C ALA A 167 18.10 -2.31 -21.85
N SER A 168 17.89 -3.62 -21.67
CA SER A 168 16.72 -4.16 -20.95
C SER A 168 16.68 -3.66 -19.50
N LEU A 169 17.82 -3.69 -18.80
CA LEU A 169 17.92 -3.17 -17.44
C LEU A 169 17.67 -1.66 -17.38
N CYS A 170 18.19 -0.87 -18.33
CA CYS A 170 17.92 0.56 -18.43
C CYS A 170 16.43 0.83 -18.63
N LEU A 171 15.76 0.07 -19.50
CA LEU A 171 14.32 0.20 -19.73
C LEU A 171 13.51 -0.10 -18.46
N GLU A 172 13.78 -1.21 -17.77
CA GLU A 172 13.10 -1.57 -16.52
C GLU A 172 13.38 -0.56 -15.39
N ALA A 173 14.56 0.06 -15.39
CA ALA A 173 14.92 1.16 -14.51
C ALA A 173 14.27 2.51 -14.90
N GLY A 174 13.60 2.61 -16.04
CA GLY A 174 12.97 3.83 -16.57
C GLY A 174 13.94 4.80 -17.24
N TYR A 175 15.16 4.38 -17.61
CA TYR A 175 16.16 5.18 -18.32
C TYR A 175 16.02 5.01 -19.83
N LEU A 176 14.91 5.51 -20.40
CA LEU A 176 14.51 5.25 -21.79
C LEU A 176 15.57 5.68 -22.83
N SER A 177 16.16 6.87 -22.66
CA SER A 177 17.22 7.35 -23.57
C SER A 177 18.47 6.47 -23.51
N LYS A 178 18.85 6.01 -22.32
CA LYS A 178 20.01 5.13 -22.14
C LYS A 178 19.75 3.73 -22.68
N ALA A 179 18.53 3.22 -22.52
CA ALA A 179 18.10 1.97 -23.14
C ALA A 179 18.23 2.04 -24.67
N SER A 180 17.76 3.13 -25.28
CA SER A 180 17.86 3.37 -26.73
C SER A 180 19.31 3.42 -27.21
N GLU A 181 20.21 4.08 -26.46
CA GLU A 181 21.65 4.12 -26.75
C GLU A 181 22.27 2.71 -26.75
N TYR A 182 21.97 1.91 -25.71
CA TYR A 182 22.48 0.54 -25.61
C TYR A 182 21.94 -0.37 -26.73
N ILE A 183 20.67 -0.23 -27.12
CA ILE A 183 20.10 -0.96 -28.28
C ILE A 183 20.87 -0.60 -29.56
N ALA A 184 21.12 0.69 -29.81
CA ALA A 184 21.84 1.12 -31.00
C ALA A 184 23.26 0.56 -31.03
N ARG A 185 23.96 0.59 -29.90
CA ARG A 185 25.30 0.00 -29.76
C ARG A 185 25.28 -1.51 -29.97
N ALA A 186 24.35 -2.23 -29.34
CA ALA A 186 24.18 -3.68 -29.50
C ALA A 186 23.95 -4.06 -30.97
N ARG A 187 23.05 -3.34 -31.66
CA ARG A 187 22.75 -3.55 -33.08
C ARG A 187 23.99 -3.36 -33.96
N ASN A 188 24.75 -2.30 -33.74
CA ASN A 188 25.96 -2.01 -34.52
C ASN A 188 27.02 -3.10 -34.31
N ARG A 189 27.30 -3.46 -33.05
CA ARG A 189 28.24 -4.55 -32.70
C ARG A 189 27.82 -5.90 -33.28
N ALA A 190 26.53 -6.23 -33.21
CA ALA A 190 26.01 -7.47 -33.78
C ALA A 190 26.13 -7.50 -35.30
N ARG A 191 25.90 -6.37 -35.99
CA ARG A 191 26.10 -6.26 -37.43
C ARG A 191 27.56 -6.46 -37.82
N GLU A 192 28.49 -5.82 -37.11
CA GLU A 192 29.95 -5.97 -37.33
C GLU A 192 30.39 -7.43 -37.18
N ARG A 193 29.76 -8.18 -36.27
CA ARG A 193 30.07 -9.59 -35.98
C ARG A 193 29.27 -10.60 -36.81
N GLY A 194 28.32 -10.16 -37.64
CA GLY A 194 27.42 -11.07 -38.38
C GLY A 194 26.40 -11.80 -37.50
N GLU A 195 26.06 -11.25 -36.33
CA GLU A 195 25.19 -11.86 -35.32
C GLU A 195 23.83 -11.15 -35.17
N LEU A 196 23.51 -10.20 -36.05
CA LEU A 196 22.31 -9.35 -35.92
C LEU A 196 21.00 -10.16 -35.84
N GLU A 197 20.89 -11.24 -36.64
CA GLU A 197 19.70 -12.10 -36.65
C GLU A 197 19.41 -12.73 -35.28
N LYS A 198 20.46 -13.02 -34.49
CA LYS A 198 20.31 -13.59 -33.14
C LYS A 198 19.65 -12.62 -32.15
N LEU A 199 19.73 -11.32 -32.42
CA LEU A 199 19.26 -10.26 -31.52
C LEU A 199 18.06 -9.48 -32.07
N ALA A 200 17.73 -9.63 -33.35
CA ALA A 200 16.74 -8.81 -34.05
C ALA A 200 15.39 -8.76 -33.31
N VAL A 201 14.84 -9.92 -32.94
CA VAL A 201 13.54 -10.02 -32.24
C VAL A 201 13.58 -9.29 -30.90
N GLN A 202 14.63 -9.48 -30.11
CA GLN A 202 14.73 -8.86 -28.79
C GLN A 202 14.94 -7.34 -28.89
N ILE A 203 15.68 -6.88 -29.90
CA ILE A 203 15.83 -5.46 -30.21
C ILE A 203 14.46 -4.84 -30.53
N ASP A 204 13.68 -5.48 -31.39
CA ASP A 204 12.36 -4.97 -31.80
C ASP A 204 11.39 -4.92 -30.61
N ILE A 205 11.37 -5.95 -29.76
CA ILE A 205 10.58 -5.97 -28.52
C ILE A 205 10.94 -4.77 -27.62
N LEU A 206 12.23 -4.54 -27.36
CA LEU A 206 12.66 -3.45 -26.49
C LEU A 206 12.34 -2.07 -27.09
N GLN A 207 12.46 -1.91 -28.41
CA GLN A 207 12.09 -0.66 -29.08
C GLN A 207 10.57 -0.39 -29.00
N GLN A 208 9.74 -1.41 -29.18
CA GLN A 208 8.29 -1.30 -29.02
C GLN A 208 7.91 -0.92 -27.57
N GLN A 209 8.56 -1.52 -26.57
CA GLN A 209 8.33 -1.19 -25.17
C GLN A 209 8.73 0.26 -24.85
N ILE A 210 9.90 0.73 -25.32
CA ILE A 210 10.31 2.13 -25.18
C ILE A 210 9.25 3.07 -25.77
N GLN A 211 8.77 2.78 -26.98
CA GLN A 211 7.75 3.61 -27.61
C GLN A 211 6.45 3.64 -26.79
N SER A 212 6.02 2.50 -26.25
CA SER A 212 4.82 2.43 -25.41
C SER A 212 4.96 3.26 -24.12
N GLU A 213 6.12 3.23 -23.47
CA GLU A 213 6.39 4.01 -22.25
C GLU A 213 6.38 5.52 -22.56
N ILE A 214 7.02 5.95 -23.65
CA ILE A 214 7.00 7.36 -24.09
C ILE A 214 5.56 7.84 -24.31
N THR A 215 4.73 7.05 -24.99
CA THR A 215 3.33 7.46 -25.27
C THR A 215 2.47 7.51 -24.00
N SER A 216 2.77 6.71 -22.98
CA SER A 216 2.03 6.69 -21.73
C SER A 216 2.28 7.93 -20.85
N ASP A 217 3.42 8.59 -21.00
CA ASP A 217 3.82 9.76 -20.21
C ASP A 217 3.15 11.06 -20.74
N VAL A 218 2.81 11.12 -22.03
CA VAL A 218 2.17 12.30 -22.66
C VAL A 218 0.66 12.36 -22.37
N GLY A 219 0.03 11.24 -22.03
CA GLY A 219 -1.42 11.16 -21.76
C GLY A 219 -1.87 11.67 -20.38
N GLY A 220 -0.93 11.94 -19.46
CA GLY A 220 -1.24 12.35 -18.08
C GLY A 220 -1.45 13.85 -17.87
N TYR A 221 -1.08 14.70 -18.83
CA TYR A 221 -1.12 16.17 -18.68
C TYR A 221 -2.32 16.85 -19.35
N ASN A 222 -3.10 16.14 -20.17
CA ASN A 222 -4.18 16.74 -20.99
C ASN A 222 -5.61 16.55 -20.43
N SER A 223 -5.76 16.17 -19.16
CA SER A 223 -7.07 15.99 -18.51
C SER A 223 -7.36 16.99 -17.37
N LEU A 224 -6.72 18.16 -17.39
CA LEU A 224 -6.94 19.25 -16.42
C LEU A 224 -7.14 20.63 -17.06
N ILE A 225 -7.69 20.69 -18.29
CA ILE A 225 -8.23 21.94 -18.85
C ILE A 225 -9.74 21.81 -18.96
#